data_AF-A0A8D9EET2-F1
#
_entry.id   AF-A0A8D9EET2-F1
#
_cell.length_a   1.000
_cell.length_b   1.000
_cell.length_c   1.000
_cell.angle_alpha   90.00
_cell.angle_beta   90.00
_cell.angle_gamma   90.00
#
_symmetry.space_group_name_H-M   'P 1'
#
loop_
_entity.id
_entity.type
_entity.pdbx_description
1 polymer ?
#
loop_
_entity_poly.entity_id
_entity_poly.type
_entity_poly.pdbx_seq_one_letter_code
_entity_poly.pdbx_strand_id
1 'polypeptide(L)'
;PVGVQKPAAPPVKTNLTLDFDPGIIFQSSELSNADRSIPSLEHVFRTFPHVPINIDIKDNDDRLIEHVSNLIDRYNRTDLTVWGHVSSKISKKLYKKKPDMNRFFSMQRVVQLLLLYYSGLLPFVPIRETHLEIFLPQIFKKYLKVTSVSSKPRLVQLIDFLLVRKPLFDHLQKRGIHVYLWVLNNEEEFETASKLGVTGIMTDYPTRLNQYLNTHSDKKTVEKHNENKATDESCPTKAPTPDIF
;
A
#
# COMPACT_ATOMS: atom_id res chain seq x y z
N PRO A 1 44.25 -2.86 7.62
CA PRO A 1 43.04 -2.39 6.87
C PRO A 1 42.81 -3.28 5.65
N VAL A 2 42.06 -4.37 5.82
CA VAL A 2 41.70 -5.27 4.72
C VAL A 2 40.49 -4.66 4.03
N GLY A 3 40.69 -4.21 2.79
CA GLY A 3 39.63 -3.67 1.95
C GLY A 3 38.57 -4.75 1.73
N VAL A 4 37.42 -4.58 2.36
CA VAL A 4 36.24 -5.41 2.10
C VAL A 4 35.82 -5.12 0.66
N GLN A 5 36.15 -6.02 -0.27
CA GLN A 5 35.57 -6.01 -1.61
C GLN A 5 34.05 -6.09 -1.45
N LYS A 6 33.33 -5.06 -1.92
CA LYS A 6 31.87 -5.16 -2.07
C LYS A 6 31.58 -6.36 -2.98
N PRO A 7 30.70 -7.28 -2.60
CA PRO A 7 30.31 -8.37 -3.48
C PRO A 7 29.79 -7.78 -4.79
N ALA A 8 30.25 -8.34 -5.92
CA ALA A 8 29.75 -7.95 -7.23
C ALA A 8 28.24 -8.24 -7.29
N ALA A 9 27.47 -7.30 -7.83
CA ALA A 9 26.04 -7.52 -8.06
C ALA A 9 25.84 -8.73 -9.00
N PRO A 10 24.78 -9.53 -8.82
CA PRO A 10 24.48 -10.63 -9.73
C PRO A 10 24.31 -10.11 -11.17
N PRO A 11 24.69 -10.92 -12.18
CA PRO A 11 24.57 -10.53 -13.57
C PRO A 11 23.11 -10.27 -13.93
N VAL A 12 22.87 -9.23 -14.74
CA VAL A 12 21.52 -8.92 -15.24
C VAL A 12 21.06 -10.06 -16.14
N LYS A 13 19.97 -10.72 -15.75
CA LYS A 13 19.38 -11.81 -16.54
C LYS A 13 18.58 -11.23 -17.70
N THR A 14 18.68 -11.87 -18.87
CA THR A 14 17.86 -11.50 -20.03
C THR A 14 16.42 -11.97 -19.89
N ASN A 15 16.23 -13.10 -19.20
CA ASN A 15 14.95 -13.72 -18.89
C ASN A 15 14.77 -13.77 -17.37
N LEU A 16 13.66 -13.24 -16.87
CA LEU A 16 13.33 -13.23 -15.44
C LEU A 16 11.90 -13.75 -15.24
N THR A 17 11.75 -14.82 -14.46
CA THR A 17 10.43 -15.26 -14.01
C THR A 17 9.90 -14.25 -12.99
N LEU A 18 8.65 -13.82 -13.13
CA LEU A 18 8.05 -12.87 -12.21
C LEU A 18 7.59 -13.57 -10.92
N ASP A 19 8.08 -13.12 -9.77
CA ASP A 19 7.74 -13.68 -8.46
C ASP A 19 6.24 -13.58 -8.16
N PHE A 20 5.62 -12.48 -8.59
CA PHE A 20 4.19 -12.20 -8.43
C PHE A 20 3.36 -12.48 -9.70
N ASP A 21 3.90 -13.23 -10.67
CA ASP A 21 3.09 -13.81 -11.76
C ASP A 21 3.69 -15.13 -12.26
N PRO A 22 3.46 -16.24 -11.56
CA PRO A 22 4.12 -17.51 -11.84
C PRO A 22 3.80 -18.03 -13.24
N GLY A 23 4.85 -18.36 -13.99
CA GLY A 23 4.73 -18.82 -15.38
C GLY A 23 4.88 -17.70 -16.41
N ILE A 24 4.90 -16.43 -15.99
CA ILE A 24 5.27 -15.31 -16.85
C ILE A 24 6.77 -15.08 -16.78
N ILE A 25 7.39 -14.95 -17.95
CA ILE A 25 8.81 -14.63 -18.13
C ILE A 25 8.91 -13.25 -18.75
N PHE A 26 9.59 -12.34 -18.07
CA PHE A 26 10.01 -11.08 -18.64
C PHE A 26 11.23 -11.30 -19.52
N GLN A 27 11.16 -10.88 -20.78
CA GLN A 27 12.26 -10.92 -21.74
C GLN A 27 12.73 -9.50 -22.03
N SER A 28 14.03 -9.27 -21.82
CA SER A 28 14.63 -7.94 -21.97
C SER A 28 15.32 -7.73 -23.31
N SER A 29 15.11 -8.60 -24.30
CA SER A 29 15.79 -8.55 -25.62
C SER A 29 15.60 -7.23 -26.36
N GLU A 30 14.59 -6.42 -26.00
CA GLU A 30 14.28 -5.13 -26.61
C GLU A 30 14.79 -3.91 -25.81
N LEU A 31 15.34 -4.12 -24.60
CA LEU A 31 15.76 -3.02 -23.71
C LEU A 31 17.25 -2.69 -23.83
N SER A 32 17.54 -1.40 -24.00
CA SER A 32 18.91 -0.87 -24.07
C SER A 32 19.70 -1.16 -22.79
N ASN A 33 21.03 -1.26 -22.90
CA ASN A 33 21.90 -1.41 -21.73
C ASN A 33 21.90 -0.18 -20.81
N ALA A 34 21.45 0.99 -21.30
CA ALA A 34 21.39 2.21 -20.50
C ALA A 34 20.32 2.16 -19.40
N ASP A 35 19.24 1.41 -19.63
CA ASP A 35 18.11 1.28 -18.70
C ASP A 35 18.38 0.26 -17.57
N ARG A 36 19.60 -0.31 -17.49
CA ARG A 36 19.95 -1.44 -16.63
C ARG A 36 20.92 -1.10 -15.50
N SER A 37 20.79 0.09 -14.91
CA SER A 37 21.55 0.47 -13.71
C SER A 37 20.65 0.48 -12.47
N ILE A 38 21.18 0.02 -11.33
CA ILE A 38 20.47 0.12 -10.05
C ILE A 38 20.55 1.59 -9.60
N PRO A 39 19.44 2.32 -9.51
CA PRO A 39 19.46 3.72 -9.12
C PRO A 39 19.85 3.86 -7.65
N SER A 40 20.56 4.93 -7.32
CA SER A 40 20.72 5.33 -5.91
C SER A 40 19.44 5.99 -5.41
N LEU A 41 19.17 5.91 -4.11
CA LEU A 41 18.04 6.62 -3.50
C LEU A 41 18.13 8.14 -3.74
N GLU A 42 19.35 8.68 -3.74
CA GLU A 42 19.59 10.09 -4.04
C GLU A 42 19.16 10.45 -5.47
N HIS A 43 19.46 9.60 -6.46
CA HIS A 43 19.00 9.81 -7.83
C HIS A 43 17.47 9.81 -7.90
N VAL A 44 16.80 8.87 -7.23
CA VAL A 44 15.33 8.82 -7.16
C VAL A 44 14.76 10.11 -6.55
N PHE A 45 15.32 10.61 -5.45
CA PHE A 45 14.87 11.85 -4.81
C PHE A 45 15.03 13.09 -5.69
N ARG A 46 16.12 13.16 -6.48
CA ARG A 46 16.34 14.24 -7.45
C ARG A 46 15.35 14.18 -8.62
N THR A 47 15.12 12.98 -9.14
CA THR A 47 14.23 12.76 -10.30
C THR A 47 12.76 13.00 -9.95
N PHE A 48 12.35 12.66 -8.72
CA PHE A 48 10.95 12.74 -8.29
C PHE A 48 10.75 13.62 -7.04
N PRO A 49 11.00 14.94 -7.13
CA PRO A 49 11.05 15.82 -5.96
C PRO A 49 9.70 15.96 -5.22
N HIS A 50 8.58 15.77 -5.91
CA HIS A 50 7.23 15.96 -5.35
C HIS A 50 6.40 14.67 -5.26
N VAL A 51 6.93 13.54 -5.72
CA VAL A 51 6.21 12.26 -5.68
C VAL A 51 6.42 11.63 -4.31
N PRO A 52 5.36 11.20 -3.60
CA PRO A 52 5.51 10.43 -2.37
C PRO A 52 6.27 9.11 -2.60
N ILE A 53 7.16 8.73 -1.70
CA ILE A 53 7.96 7.49 -1.82
C ILE A 53 7.79 6.62 -0.59
N ASN A 54 7.52 5.33 -0.80
CA ASN A 54 7.51 4.32 0.25
C ASN A 54 8.82 3.52 0.23
N ILE A 55 9.52 3.47 1.37
CA ILE A 55 10.84 2.85 1.52
C ILE A 55 10.78 1.70 2.52
N ASP A 56 11.00 0.48 2.05
CA ASP A 56 11.19 -0.68 2.92
C ASP A 56 12.68 -0.90 3.22
N ILE A 57 13.06 -0.78 4.50
CA ILE A 57 14.45 -0.95 4.95
C ILE A 57 14.74 -2.43 5.12
N LYS A 58 15.49 -3.02 4.17
CA LYS A 58 15.69 -4.47 4.09
C LYS A 58 16.66 -5.06 5.12
N ASP A 59 17.59 -4.27 5.63
CA ASP A 59 18.64 -4.76 6.53
C ASP A 59 18.62 -4.09 7.91
N ASN A 60 18.97 -4.89 8.92
CA ASN A 60 19.10 -4.40 10.30
C ASN A 60 20.47 -3.77 10.54
N ASP A 61 20.74 -2.66 9.84
CA ASP A 61 21.99 -1.89 9.93
C ASP A 61 21.70 -0.44 10.34
N ASP A 62 22.29 -0.02 11.47
CA ASP A 62 22.14 1.34 11.97
C ASP A 62 22.78 2.38 11.04
N ARG A 63 23.84 2.02 10.31
CA ARG A 63 24.45 2.89 9.29
C ARG A 63 23.50 3.10 8.11
N LEU A 64 22.82 2.04 7.66
CA LEU A 64 21.82 2.16 6.60
C LEU A 64 20.69 3.11 7.00
N ILE A 65 20.14 2.92 8.20
CA ILE A 65 19.09 3.78 8.76
C ILE A 65 19.56 5.24 8.84
N GLU A 66 20.78 5.46 9.33
CA GLU A 66 21.40 6.79 9.42
C GLU A 66 21.54 7.45 8.04
N HIS A 67 22.08 6.73 7.05
CA HIS A 67 22.26 7.26 5.70
C HIS A 67 20.94 7.58 5.01
N VAL A 68 19.92 6.73 5.15
CA VAL A 68 18.59 6.98 4.61
C VAL A 68 17.95 8.19 5.28
N SER A 69 18.01 8.30 6.62
CA SER A 69 17.52 9.48 7.35
C SER A 69 18.17 10.77 6.84
N ASN A 70 19.50 10.78 6.72
CA ASN A 70 20.25 11.95 6.27
C ASN A 70 19.91 12.36 4.83
N LEU A 71 19.60 11.40 3.95
CA LEU A 71 19.10 11.70 2.61
C LEU A 71 17.69 12.32 2.67
N ILE A 72 16.79 11.78 3.49
CA ILE A 72 15.44 12.34 3.63
C ILE A 72 15.50 13.79 4.14
N ASP A 73 16.36 14.06 5.12
CA ASP A 73 16.59 15.40 5.67
C ASP A 73 17.18 16.35 4.61
N ARG A 74 18.25 15.91 3.92
CA ARG A 74 18.92 16.71 2.88
C ARG A 74 17.97 17.14 1.77
N TYR A 75 17.04 16.26 1.38
CA TYR A 75 16.08 16.54 0.32
C TYR A 75 14.74 17.12 0.83
N ASN A 76 14.61 17.37 2.15
CA ASN A 76 13.42 17.90 2.81
C ASN A 76 12.13 17.11 2.51
N ARG A 77 12.18 15.78 2.68
CA ARG A 77 11.10 14.86 2.27
C ARG A 77 10.41 14.13 3.41
N THR A 78 10.48 14.63 4.64
CA THR A 78 9.90 13.97 5.82
C THR A 78 8.40 13.67 5.63
N ASP A 79 7.64 14.63 5.10
CA ASP A 79 6.18 14.51 4.94
C ASP A 79 5.76 13.70 3.71
N LEU A 80 6.68 13.54 2.75
CA LEU A 80 6.45 12.84 1.47
C LEU A 80 7.06 11.44 1.44
N THR A 81 7.71 11.00 2.51
CA THR A 81 8.39 9.70 2.55
C THR A 81 7.82 8.85 3.67
N VAL A 82 7.33 7.67 3.31
CA VAL A 82 7.01 6.61 4.25
C VAL A 82 8.22 5.70 4.33
N TRP A 83 8.62 5.30 5.53
CA TRP A 83 9.62 4.24 5.69
C TRP A 83 9.19 3.22 6.73
N GLY A 84 9.72 2.01 6.63
CA GLY A 84 9.38 1.00 7.62
C GLY A 84 10.11 -0.30 7.39
N HIS A 85 9.69 -1.27 8.18
CA HIS A 85 10.05 -2.66 7.99
C HIS A 85 9.10 -3.57 8.78
N VAL A 86 8.90 -4.79 8.30
CA VAL A 86 8.02 -5.81 8.89
C VAL A 86 8.46 -6.25 10.29
N SER A 87 9.78 -6.25 10.57
CA SER A 87 10.37 -6.59 11.86
C SER A 87 10.28 -5.43 12.86
N SER A 88 9.67 -5.71 14.01
CA SER A 88 9.58 -4.76 15.13
C SER A 88 10.93 -4.28 15.65
N LYS A 89 12.00 -5.08 15.51
CA LYS A 89 13.34 -4.66 15.93
C LYS A 89 13.83 -3.48 15.09
N ILE A 90 13.66 -3.55 13.77
CA ILE A 90 14.03 -2.48 12.84
C ILE A 90 13.07 -1.31 13.00
N SER A 91 11.75 -1.56 13.01
CA SER A 91 10.73 -0.51 13.20
C SER A 91 10.95 0.34 14.47
N LYS A 92 11.37 -0.28 15.59
CA LYS A 92 11.74 0.46 16.81
C LYS A 92 12.98 1.34 16.62
N LYS A 93 13.98 0.89 15.87
CA LYS A 93 15.17 1.71 15.53
C LYS A 93 14.78 2.90 14.67
N LEU A 94 13.93 2.68 13.65
CA LEU A 94 13.39 3.75 12.79
C LEU A 94 12.63 4.79 13.63
N TYR A 95 11.74 4.34 14.52
CA TYR A 95 11.01 5.23 15.43
C TYR A 95 11.94 6.05 16.33
N LYS A 96 12.97 5.41 16.92
CA LYS A 96 13.95 6.09 17.76
C LYS A 96 14.78 7.11 16.98
N LYS A 97 15.12 6.80 15.71
CA LYS A 97 15.90 7.70 14.85
C LYS A 97 15.11 8.93 14.43
N LYS A 98 13.85 8.74 14.01
CA LYS A 98 13.01 9.84 13.50
C LYS A 98 11.53 9.62 13.83
N PRO A 99 11.05 10.10 15.00
CA PRO A 99 9.69 9.82 15.48
C PRO A 99 8.60 10.50 14.65
N ASP A 100 8.90 11.64 14.02
CA ASP A 100 7.93 12.43 13.24
C ASP A 100 7.73 11.91 11.81
N MET A 101 8.53 10.94 11.37
CA MET A 101 8.45 10.40 10.02
C MET A 101 7.25 9.48 9.83
N ASN A 102 6.63 9.55 8.65
CA ASN A 102 5.59 8.59 8.24
C ASN A 102 6.15 7.16 8.24
N ARG A 103 5.43 6.26 8.89
CA ARG A 103 5.80 4.84 9.01
C ARG A 103 4.65 3.92 8.75
N PHE A 104 4.98 2.73 8.23
CA PHE A 104 4.04 1.62 8.16
C PHE A 104 4.17 0.65 9.34
N PHE A 105 3.10 -0.12 9.57
CA PHE A 105 3.03 -1.07 10.68
C PHE A 105 4.04 -2.21 10.56
N SER A 106 4.71 -2.56 11.67
CA SER A 106 5.39 -3.85 11.80
C SER A 106 4.41 -4.96 12.14
N MET A 107 4.80 -6.23 11.98
CA MET A 107 3.91 -7.37 12.28
C MET A 107 3.38 -7.37 13.71
N GLN A 108 4.22 -7.04 14.69
CA GLN A 108 3.78 -6.97 16.09
C GLN A 108 2.74 -5.86 16.28
N ARG A 109 2.90 -4.73 15.59
CA ARG A 109 1.94 -3.62 15.65
C ARG A 109 0.63 -3.99 14.96
N VAL A 110 0.66 -4.77 13.87
CA VAL A 110 -0.54 -5.34 13.25
C VAL A 110 -1.26 -6.29 14.21
N VAL A 111 -0.55 -7.21 14.87
CA VAL A 111 -1.16 -8.11 15.85
C VAL A 111 -1.79 -7.33 17.00
N GLN A 112 -1.10 -6.31 17.54
CA GLN A 112 -1.64 -5.43 18.57
C GLN A 112 -2.88 -4.69 18.10
N LEU A 113 -2.87 -4.17 16.86
CA LEU A 113 -4.02 -3.52 16.25
C LEU A 113 -5.23 -4.45 16.20
N LEU A 114 -5.05 -5.70 15.77
CA LEU A 114 -6.15 -6.68 15.72
C LEU A 114 -6.68 -7.02 17.11
N LEU A 115 -5.80 -7.23 18.10
CA LEU A 115 -6.22 -7.47 19.48
C LEU A 115 -7.04 -6.30 20.04
N LEU A 116 -6.61 -5.06 19.78
CA LEU A 116 -7.33 -3.85 20.19
C LEU A 116 -8.66 -3.70 19.46
N TYR A 117 -8.70 -4.01 18.17
CA TYR A 117 -9.93 -3.97 17.37
C TYR A 117 -10.96 -4.97 17.90
N TYR A 118 -10.58 -6.24 18.06
CA TYR A 118 -11.49 -7.31 18.48
C TYR A 118 -11.86 -7.25 19.97
N SER A 119 -11.05 -6.61 20.81
CA SER A 119 -11.42 -6.32 22.21
C SER A 119 -12.28 -5.05 22.38
N GLY A 120 -12.46 -4.26 21.32
CA GLY A 120 -13.16 -2.97 21.37
C GLY A 120 -12.35 -1.84 22.01
N LEU A 121 -11.08 -2.05 22.32
CA LEU A 121 -10.20 -1.05 22.96
C LEU A 121 -9.51 -0.09 21.98
N LEU A 122 -9.58 -0.38 20.67
CA LEU A 122 -8.92 0.42 19.63
C LEU A 122 -9.19 1.93 19.68
N PRO A 123 -10.43 2.41 19.97
CA PRO A 123 -10.70 3.85 20.06
C PRO A 123 -9.91 4.57 21.16
N PHE A 124 -9.49 3.86 22.21
CA PHE A 124 -8.84 4.45 23.38
C PHE A 124 -7.31 4.43 23.31
N VAL A 125 -6.75 3.76 22.30
CA VAL A 125 -5.29 3.59 22.18
C VAL A 125 -4.74 4.44 21.03
N PRO A 126 -3.77 5.34 21.29
CA PRO A 126 -3.10 6.09 20.24
C PRO A 126 -2.26 5.17 19.34
N ILE A 127 -2.31 5.42 18.04
CA ILE A 127 -1.54 4.72 17.01
C ILE A 127 -0.49 5.70 16.50
N ARG A 128 0.76 5.23 16.35
CA ARG A 128 1.90 6.07 15.94
C ARG A 128 2.31 5.85 14.49
N GLU A 129 1.73 4.83 13.89
CA GLU A 129 1.88 4.47 12.50
C GLU A 129 0.88 5.23 11.64
N THR A 130 1.31 5.57 10.43
CA THR A 130 0.55 6.37 9.47
C THR A 130 -0.03 5.52 8.34
N HIS A 131 0.55 4.34 8.09
CA HIS A 131 0.25 3.51 6.93
C HIS A 131 0.09 2.03 7.33
N LEU A 132 -1.10 1.47 7.18
CA LEU A 132 -1.33 0.04 7.29
C LEU A 132 -1.19 -0.61 5.91
N GLU A 133 -0.13 -1.37 5.71
CA GLU A 133 0.17 -2.03 4.44
C GLU A 133 -0.10 -3.54 4.58
N ILE A 134 -1.23 -3.99 4.03
CA ILE A 134 -1.67 -5.38 4.16
C ILE A 134 -1.38 -6.13 2.86
N PHE A 135 -0.64 -7.23 3.00
CA PHE A 135 -0.57 -8.22 1.95
C PHE A 135 -1.88 -9.01 1.92
N LEU A 136 -2.62 -8.98 0.81
CA LEU A 136 -3.90 -9.71 0.66
C LEU A 136 -3.64 -11.21 0.48
N PRO A 137 -4.01 -12.09 1.43
CA PRO A 137 -3.65 -13.49 1.29
C PRO A 137 -4.66 -14.31 0.45
N GLN A 138 -5.81 -13.72 0.06
CA GLN A 138 -6.69 -14.32 -0.96
C GLN A 138 -5.99 -14.42 -2.32
N ILE A 139 -5.15 -13.44 -2.62
CA ILE A 139 -4.26 -13.43 -3.78
C ILE A 139 -3.31 -14.62 -3.68
N PHE A 140 -2.81 -14.93 -2.46
CA PHE A 140 -1.99 -16.09 -2.13
C PHE A 140 -2.61 -17.46 -2.44
N LYS A 141 -3.94 -17.62 -2.55
CA LYS A 141 -4.54 -18.89 -3.02
C LYS A 141 -4.08 -19.26 -4.44
N LYS A 142 -3.79 -18.26 -5.28
CA LYS A 142 -3.23 -18.42 -6.63
C LYS A 142 -1.74 -18.81 -6.58
N TYR A 143 -0.98 -18.30 -5.59
CA TYR A 143 0.47 -18.52 -5.42
C TYR A 143 0.85 -19.76 -4.60
N LEU A 144 0.01 -20.18 -3.65
CA LEU A 144 0.19 -21.40 -2.85
C LEU A 144 0.05 -22.68 -3.70
N LYS A 145 -0.49 -22.59 -4.91
CA LYS A 145 -0.40 -23.68 -5.89
C LYS A 145 1.03 -23.86 -6.44
N VAL A 146 1.89 -22.84 -6.34
CA VAL A 146 3.22 -22.79 -6.94
C VAL A 146 4.33 -22.96 -5.91
N THR A 147 4.15 -22.40 -4.71
CA THR A 147 5.10 -22.60 -3.60
C THR A 147 4.66 -23.81 -2.77
N SER A 148 5.59 -24.74 -2.53
CA SER A 148 5.40 -25.96 -1.74
C SER A 148 5.19 -25.68 -0.23
N VAL A 149 4.35 -24.70 0.11
CA VAL A 149 3.94 -24.32 1.46
C VAL A 149 2.45 -24.64 1.63
N SER A 150 2.08 -25.86 1.25
CA SER A 150 0.75 -26.39 1.52
C SER A 150 0.79 -27.13 2.86
N SER A 151 0.11 -26.59 3.87
CA SER A 151 -0.32 -27.41 5.00
C SER A 151 -1.63 -26.97 5.66
N LYS A 152 -2.08 -25.70 5.59
CA LYS A 152 -3.29 -25.24 6.33
C LYS A 152 -4.09 -24.12 5.65
N PRO A 153 -4.84 -24.38 4.56
CA PRO A 153 -5.64 -23.36 3.86
C PRO A 153 -6.69 -22.68 4.74
N ARG A 154 -7.22 -23.36 5.76
CA ARG A 154 -8.17 -22.77 6.73
C ARG A 154 -7.55 -21.67 7.58
N LEU A 155 -6.26 -21.79 7.92
CA LEU A 155 -5.57 -20.79 8.73
C LEU A 155 -5.35 -19.50 7.94
N VAL A 156 -4.98 -19.62 6.66
CA VAL A 156 -4.85 -18.47 5.76
C VAL A 156 -6.18 -17.74 5.62
N GLN A 157 -7.26 -18.47 5.35
CA GLN A 157 -8.61 -17.88 5.27
C GLN A 157 -9.04 -17.19 6.56
N LEU A 158 -8.68 -17.75 7.72
CA LEU A 158 -8.96 -17.13 9.00
C LEU A 158 -8.17 -15.83 9.18
N ILE A 159 -6.89 -15.80 8.84
CA ILE A 159 -6.05 -14.59 8.91
C ILE A 159 -6.63 -13.51 7.99
N ASP A 160 -7.03 -13.85 6.77
CA ASP A 160 -7.66 -12.91 5.82
C ASP A 160 -8.92 -12.32 6.42
N PHE A 161 -9.78 -13.20 6.94
CA PHE A 161 -11.03 -12.80 7.56
C PHE A 161 -10.79 -11.92 8.79
N LEU A 162 -9.72 -12.11 9.55
CA LEU A 162 -9.43 -11.27 10.70
C LEU A 162 -8.81 -9.92 10.31
N LEU A 163 -7.96 -9.90 9.30
CA LEU A 163 -7.17 -8.73 8.91
C LEU A 163 -7.93 -7.78 7.97
N VAL A 164 -8.71 -8.32 7.03
CA VAL A 164 -9.35 -7.55 5.96
C VAL A 164 -10.79 -7.23 6.35
N ARG A 165 -10.98 -6.09 7.00
CA ARG A 165 -12.30 -5.64 7.49
C ARG A 165 -12.56 -4.20 7.13
N LYS A 166 -13.64 -3.97 6.38
CA LYS A 166 -14.11 -2.62 6.07
C LYS A 166 -14.30 -1.74 7.33
N PRO A 167 -14.95 -2.21 8.43
CA PRO A 167 -15.09 -1.36 9.63
C PRO A 167 -13.76 -1.02 10.30
N LEU A 168 -12.78 -1.92 10.27
CA LEU A 168 -11.42 -1.64 10.76
C LEU A 168 -10.75 -0.57 9.89
N PHE A 169 -10.83 -0.71 8.56
CA PHE A 169 -10.23 0.23 7.63
C PHE A 169 -10.88 1.61 7.74
N ASP A 170 -12.21 1.67 7.79
CA ASP A 170 -12.96 2.91 8.00
C ASP A 170 -12.55 3.58 9.33
N HIS A 171 -12.36 2.81 10.40
CA HIS A 171 -11.90 3.33 11.69
C HIS A 171 -10.49 3.93 11.59
N LEU A 172 -9.56 3.24 10.93
CA LEU A 172 -8.19 3.71 10.74
C LEU A 172 -8.13 4.97 9.88
N GLN A 173 -8.87 4.99 8.77
CA GLN A 173 -8.93 6.14 7.88
C GLN A 173 -9.54 7.37 8.55
N LYS A 174 -10.59 7.20 9.38
CA LYS A 174 -11.13 8.29 10.21
C LYS A 174 -10.12 8.87 11.19
N ARG A 175 -9.06 8.13 11.51
CA ARG A 175 -7.93 8.57 12.34
C ARG A 175 -6.75 9.10 11.52
N GLY A 176 -6.91 9.28 10.20
CA GLY A 176 -5.85 9.75 9.31
C GLY A 176 -4.82 8.68 8.93
N ILE A 177 -5.12 7.40 9.18
CA ILE A 177 -4.21 6.29 8.83
C ILE A 177 -4.57 5.78 7.44
N HIS A 178 -3.59 5.82 6.53
CA HIS A 178 -3.73 5.30 5.18
C HIS A 178 -3.70 3.76 5.21
N VAL A 179 -4.61 3.13 4.48
CA VAL A 179 -4.67 1.67 4.34
C VAL A 179 -4.33 1.30 2.90
N TYR A 180 -3.24 0.57 2.70
CA TYR A 180 -2.78 0.09 1.40
C TYR A 180 -2.88 -1.43 1.31
N LEU A 181 -3.32 -1.93 0.15
CA LEU A 181 -3.30 -3.35 -0.17
C LEU A 181 -2.25 -3.65 -1.25
N TRP A 182 -1.52 -4.74 -1.07
CA TRP A 182 -0.50 -5.20 -2.00
C TRP A 182 -0.46 -6.74 -2.06
N VAL A 183 0.06 -7.39 -3.10
CA VAL A 183 0.22 -6.89 -4.48
C VAL A 183 -1.02 -7.27 -5.27
N LEU A 184 -1.70 -6.29 -5.87
CA LEU A 184 -2.87 -6.53 -6.70
C LEU A 184 -2.49 -6.27 -8.15
N ASN A 185 -2.77 -7.20 -9.04
CA ASN A 185 -2.34 -7.15 -10.43
C ASN A 185 -3.51 -7.20 -11.42
N ASN A 186 -4.70 -7.65 -10.99
CA ASN A 186 -5.86 -7.86 -11.86
C ASN A 186 -7.02 -6.91 -11.52
N GLU A 187 -7.89 -6.63 -12.50
CA GLU A 187 -9.03 -5.72 -12.32
C GLU A 187 -10.02 -6.20 -11.25
N GLU A 188 -10.26 -7.50 -11.13
CA GLU A 188 -11.12 -8.07 -10.07
C GLU A 188 -10.57 -7.77 -8.66
N GLU A 189 -9.24 -7.75 -8.52
CA GLU A 189 -8.56 -7.43 -7.27
C GLU A 189 -8.67 -5.93 -6.99
N PHE A 190 -8.49 -5.08 -8.01
CA PHE A 190 -8.69 -3.64 -7.90
C PHE A 190 -10.12 -3.29 -7.47
N GLU A 191 -11.11 -3.97 -8.06
CA GLU A 191 -12.52 -3.83 -7.69
C GLU A 191 -12.77 -4.25 -6.23
N THR A 192 -12.16 -5.35 -5.79
CA THR A 192 -12.24 -5.79 -4.39
C THR A 192 -11.65 -4.76 -3.43
N ALA A 193 -10.47 -4.22 -3.74
CA ALA A 193 -9.85 -3.16 -2.95
C ALA A 193 -10.68 -1.88 -2.92
N SER A 194 -11.26 -1.49 -4.06
CA SER A 194 -12.16 -0.35 -4.19
C SER A 194 -13.41 -0.50 -3.31
N LYS A 195 -14.04 -1.68 -3.30
CA LYS A 195 -15.18 -2.00 -2.42
C LYS A 195 -14.83 -1.97 -0.93
N LEU A 196 -13.60 -2.36 -0.58
CA LEU A 196 -13.09 -2.28 0.79
C LEU A 196 -12.79 -0.84 1.24
N GLY A 197 -12.82 0.13 0.32
CA GLY A 197 -12.60 1.55 0.62
C GLY A 197 -11.15 1.87 0.97
N VAL A 198 -10.18 1.09 0.48
CA VAL A 198 -8.77 1.31 0.83
C VAL A 198 -8.23 2.61 0.24
N THR A 199 -7.16 3.12 0.84
CA THR A 199 -6.57 4.42 0.45
C THR A 199 -5.70 4.29 -0.80
N GLY A 200 -5.08 3.14 -1.00
CA GLY A 200 -4.14 2.92 -2.10
C GLY A 200 -3.96 1.45 -2.40
N ILE A 201 -3.50 1.18 -3.62
CA ILE A 201 -3.23 -0.15 -4.16
C ILE A 201 -1.78 -0.16 -4.62
N MET A 202 -1.00 -1.15 -4.18
CA MET A 202 0.33 -1.41 -4.74
C MET A 202 0.22 -2.54 -5.75
N THR A 203 0.77 -2.31 -6.95
CA THR A 203 0.60 -3.17 -8.12
C THR A 203 1.89 -3.20 -8.94
N ASP A 204 2.15 -4.33 -9.61
CA ASP A 204 3.19 -4.42 -10.62
C ASP A 204 2.73 -3.81 -11.97
N TYR A 205 1.44 -3.49 -12.12
CA TYR A 205 0.83 -2.97 -13.36
C TYR A 205 0.22 -1.58 -13.17
N PRO A 206 1.03 -0.53 -12.91
CA PRO A 206 0.54 0.82 -12.63
C PRO A 206 -0.30 1.41 -13.78
N THR A 207 0.07 1.13 -15.04
CA THR A 207 -0.71 1.57 -16.21
C THR A 207 -2.12 0.97 -16.24
N ARG A 208 -2.23 -0.33 -15.91
CA ARG A 208 -3.52 -1.02 -15.85
C ARG A 208 -4.39 -0.47 -14.72
N LEU A 209 -3.79 -0.27 -13.54
CA LEU A 209 -4.50 0.35 -12.41
C LEU A 209 -5.00 1.75 -12.78
N ASN A 210 -4.16 2.56 -13.45
CA ASN A 210 -4.56 3.90 -13.89
C ASN A 210 -5.74 3.87 -14.88
N GLN A 211 -5.72 2.94 -15.85
CA GLN A 211 -6.85 2.74 -16.78
C GLN A 211 -8.14 2.31 -16.05
N TYR A 212 -8.03 1.36 -15.11
CA TYR A 212 -9.14 0.94 -14.27
C TYR A 212 -9.72 2.12 -13.46
N LEU A 213 -8.87 2.94 -12.83
CA LEU A 213 -9.30 4.09 -12.04
C LEU A 213 -10.00 5.15 -12.89
N ASN A 214 -9.48 5.46 -14.08
CA ASN A 214 -10.10 6.45 -14.97
C ASN A 214 -11.52 5.99 -15.40
N THR A 215 -11.65 4.74 -15.83
CA THR A 215 -12.95 4.19 -16.28
C THR A 215 -14.00 4.09 -15.17
N HIS A 216 -13.60 3.95 -13.90
CA HIS A 216 -14.53 3.83 -12.77
C HIS A 216 -14.76 5.15 -12.02
N SER A 217 -13.85 6.12 -12.15
CA SER A 217 -14.05 7.50 -11.66
C SER A 217 -15.16 8.20 -12.46
N ASP A 218 -15.17 8.00 -13.78
CA ASP A 218 -16.21 8.54 -14.66
C ASP A 218 -17.60 7.97 -14.33
N LYS A 219 -17.68 6.66 -14.04
CA LYS A 219 -18.93 6.00 -13.64
C LYS A 219 -19.49 6.51 -12.32
N LYS A 220 -18.64 6.69 -11.28
CA LYS A 220 -19.07 7.28 -9.99
C LYS A 220 -19.57 8.71 -10.13
N THR A 221 -19.04 9.46 -11.08
CA THR A 221 -19.47 10.84 -11.36
C THR A 221 -20.83 10.86 -12.07
N VAL A 222 -21.05 9.94 -13.02
CA VAL A 222 -22.33 9.77 -13.73
C VAL A 222 -23.44 9.23 -12.82
N GLU A 223 -23.14 8.26 -11.95
CA GLU A 223 -24.11 7.71 -10.98
C GLU A 223 -24.54 8.76 -9.95
N LYS A 224 -23.60 9.54 -9.39
CA LYS A 224 -23.94 10.67 -8.51
C LYS A 224 -24.78 11.74 -9.19
N HIS A 225 -24.53 12.00 -10.48
CA HIS A 225 -25.31 12.97 -11.24
C HIS A 225 -26.74 12.47 -11.49
N ASN A 226 -26.91 11.17 -11.74
CA ASN A 226 -28.22 10.55 -11.92
C ASN A 226 -29.01 10.40 -10.61
N GLU A 227 -28.35 10.07 -9.48
CA GLU A 227 -28.99 10.05 -8.15
C GLU A 227 -29.48 11.45 -7.75
N ASN A 228 -28.66 12.49 -7.94
CA ASN A 228 -29.06 13.87 -7.65
C ASN A 228 -30.24 14.34 -8.52
N LYS A 229 -30.30 13.89 -9.78
CA LYS A 229 -31.42 14.19 -10.68
C LYS A 229 -32.72 13.46 -10.28
N ALA A 230 -32.61 12.22 -9.81
CA ALA A 230 -33.76 11.47 -9.28
C ALA A 230 -34.30 12.05 -7.96
N THR A 231 -33.45 12.66 -7.13
CA THR A 231 -33.90 13.37 -5.92
C THR A 231 -34.56 14.72 -6.22
N ASP A 232 -34.17 15.42 -7.30
CA ASP A 232 -34.82 16.67 -7.72
C ASP A 232 -36.19 16.42 -8.40
N GLU A 233 -36.36 15.30 -9.09
CA GLU A 233 -37.63 14.92 -9.73
C GLU A 233 -38.66 14.29 -8.76
N SER A 234 -38.27 14.01 -7.51
CA SER A 234 -39.15 13.40 -6.49
C SER A 234 -39.68 14.38 -5.44
N CYS A 235 -39.45 15.69 -5.58
CA CYS A 235 -40.10 16.69 -4.73
C CYS A 235 -41.54 16.92 -5.21
N PRO A 236 -42.60 16.52 -4.46
CA PRO A 236 -43.96 16.80 -4.85
C PRO A 236 -44.18 18.30 -4.86
N THR A 237 -44.63 18.79 -6.02
CA THR A 237 -45.12 20.15 -6.24
C THR A 237 -46.06 20.53 -5.09
N LYS A 238 -45.64 21.49 -4.26
CA LYS A 238 -46.51 22.09 -3.24
C LYS A 238 -47.77 22.59 -3.95
N ALA A 239 -48.91 22.04 -3.56
CA ALA A 239 -50.22 22.54 -3.97
C ALA A 239 -50.35 24.02 -3.58
N PRO A 240 -51.01 24.85 -4.41
CA PRO A 240 -51.21 26.25 -4.09
C PRO A 240 -52.13 26.39 -2.88
N THR A 241 -51.68 27.13 -1.87
CA THR A 241 -52.50 27.57 -0.74
C THR A 241 -53.63 28.46 -1.25
N PRO A 242 -54.88 28.23 -0.83
CA PRO A 242 -55.97 29.16 -1.13
C PRO A 242 -55.85 30.40 -0.23
N ASP A 243 -56.04 31.57 -0.84
CA ASP A 243 -56.16 32.85 -0.17
C ASP A 243 -57.27 32.83 0.86
N ILE A 244 -56.94 33.20 2.11
CA ILE A 244 -57.91 33.57 3.14
C ILE A 244 -57.32 34.77 3.89
N PHE A 245 -57.90 35.95 3.59
CA PHE A 245 -57.85 37.28 4.24
C PHE A 245 -56.51 37.90 4.61
#